data_AF-A0A7C3NU01-F1
#
_entry.id   AF-A0A7C3NU01-F1
#
_cell.length_a   1.000
_cell.length_b   1.000
_cell.length_c   1.000
_cell.angle_alpha   90.00
_cell.angle_beta   90.00
_cell.angle_gamma   90.00
#
_symmetry.space_group_name_H-M   'P 1'
#
loop_
_entity.id
_entity.type
_entity.pdbx_description
1 polymer ?
#
loop_
_entity_poly.entity_id
_entity_poly.type
_entity_poly.pdbx_seq_one_letter_code
_entity_poly.pdbx_strand_id
1 'polypeptide(L)' 'MTTSRALLLVEDNEDDVFLMKRALKEARIANSLYVVEDGQEAMDYLGGADKFADRDTYPMPAVVFLDLK' A
#
# COMPACT_ATOMS: atom_id res chain seq x y z
N MET A 1 -15.55 -3.53 15.84
CA MET A 1 -15.33 -2.69 14.64
C MET A 1 -14.33 -3.43 13.77
N THR A 2 -14.72 -3.88 12.58
CA THR A 2 -13.78 -4.43 11.61
C THR A 2 -12.98 -3.26 11.04
N THR A 3 -11.82 -2.98 11.62
CA THR A 3 -10.84 -2.05 11.05
C THR A 3 -10.48 -2.58 9.66
N SER A 4 -10.83 -1.81 8.62
CA SER A 4 -10.36 -2.09 7.26
C SER A 4 -8.84 -2.13 7.31
N ARG A 5 -8.26 -3.28 6.99
CA ARG A 5 -6.81 -3.50 7.09
C ARG A 5 -6.15 -3.04 5.80
N ALA A 6 -5.42 -1.93 5.81
CA ALA A 6 -4.76 -1.44 4.60
C ALA A 6 -3.67 -2.41 4.10
N LEU A 7 -3.48 -2.43 2.79
CA LEU A 7 -2.37 -3.08 2.11
C LEU A 7 -1.44 -1.99 1.58
N LEU A 8 -0.14 -2.17 1.74
CA LEU A 8 0.88 -1.30 1.14
C LEU A 8 1.64 -2.09 0.07
N LEU A 9 1.79 -1.51 -1.12
CA LEU A 9 2.61 -2.02 -2.21
C LEU A 9 3.75 -1.03 -2.46
N VAL A 10 4.98 -1.52 -2.46
CA VAL A 10 6.19 -0.77 -2.85
C VAL A 10 6.60 -1.25 -4.24
N GLU A 11 6.29 -0.45 -5.27
CA GLU A 11 6.46 -0.79 -6.68
C GLU A 11 6.53 0.49 -7.52
N ASP A 12 7.58 0.65 -8.34
CA ASP A 12 7.81 1.78 -9.24
C ASP A 12 7.28 1.51 -10.66
N ASN A 13 6.98 0.25 -11.01
CA ASN A 13 6.45 -0.12 -12.31
C ASN A 13 4.92 -0.06 -12.35
N GLU A 14 4.38 0.88 -13.14
CA GLU A 14 2.93 1.06 -13.30
C GLU A 14 2.20 -0.20 -13.81
N ASP A 15 2.85 -1.01 -14.66
CA ASP A 15 2.26 -2.25 -15.18
C ASP A 15 2.08 -3.28 -14.05
N ASP A 16 3.06 -3.42 -13.16
CA ASP A 16 3.00 -4.34 -12.03
C ASP A 16 1.97 -3.86 -10.98
N VAL A 17 1.90 -2.55 -10.74
CA VAL A 17 0.83 -1.94 -9.93
C VAL A 17 -0.55 -2.25 -10.52
N PHE A 18 -0.71 -2.14 -11.83
CA PHE A 18 -1.97 -2.44 -12.51
C PHE A 18 -2.34 -3.93 -12.37
N LEU A 19 -1.39 -4.83 -12.57
CA LEU A 19 -1.58 -6.27 -12.41
C LEU A 19 -1.96 -6.64 -10.97
N MET A 20 -1.32 -6.03 -9.97
CA MET A 20 -1.65 -6.23 -8.56
C MET A 20 -3.07 -5.77 -8.24
N LYS A 21 -3.45 -4.56 -8.66
CA LYS A 21 -4.83 -4.04 -8.48
C LYS A 21 -5.87 -4.98 -9.10
N ARG A 22 -5.59 -5.50 -10.29
CA ARG A 22 -6.46 -6.47 -10.96
C ARG A 22 -6.55 -7.79 -10.18
N ALA A 23 -5.43 -8.33 -9.72
CA ALA A 23 -5.38 -9.57 -8.95
C ALA A 23 -6.17 -9.48 -7.63
N LEU A 24 -6.02 -8.39 -6.88
CA LEU A 24 -6.79 -8.14 -5.66
C LEU A 24 -8.30 -8.08 -5.93
N LYS A 25 -8.68 -7.42 -7.03
CA LYS A 25 -10.09 -7.33 -7.46
C LYS A 25 -10.66 -8.70 -7.83
N GLU A 26 -9.93 -9.51 -8.59
CA GLU A 26 -10.35 -10.86 -8.98
C GLU A 26 -10.44 -11.80 -7.76
N ALA A 27 -9.54 -11.64 -6.78
CA ALA A 27 -9.54 -12.35 -5.51
C ALA A 27 -10.63 -11.87 -4.51
N ARG A 28 -11.41 -10.84 -4.86
CA ARG A 28 -12.43 -10.20 -4.01
C ARG A 28 -11.87 -9.67 -2.69
N ILE A 29 -10.63 -9.18 -2.71
CA ILE A 29 -10.00 -8.51 -1.57
C ILE A 29 -10.47 -7.05 -1.56
N ALA A 30 -11.26 -6.67 -0.55
CA ALA A 30 -11.88 -5.34 -0.44
C ALA A 30 -11.02 -4.30 0.32
N ASN A 31 -9.82 -4.69 0.75
CA ASN A 31 -8.90 -3.87 1.50
C ASN A 31 -8.38 -2.71 0.64
N SER A 32 -8.24 -1.51 1.22
CA SER A 32 -7.61 -0.38 0.54
C SER A 32 -6.15 -0.70 0.21
N LEU A 33 -5.76 -0.51 -1.04
CA LEU A 33 -4.38 -0.62 -1.50
C LEU A 33 -3.76 0.76 -1.61
N TYR A 34 -2.66 0.96 -0.89
CA TYR A 34 -1.79 2.12 -0.98
C TYR A 34 -0.54 1.70 -1.75
N VAL A 35 -0.09 2.57 -2.65
CA VAL A 35 1.08 2.33 -3.50
C VAL A 35 2.09 3.43 -3.24
N VAL A 36 3.35 3.03 -3.09
CA VAL A 36 4.51 3.91 -2.98
C VAL A 36 5.58 3.41 -3.95
N GLU A 37 6.37 4.32 -4.50
CA GLU A 37 7.27 4.00 -5.62
C GLU A 37 8.63 3.47 -5.14
N ASP A 38 9.07 3.83 -3.92
CA ASP A 38 10.38 3.46 -3.43
C ASP A 38 10.42 3.18 -1.92
N GLY A 39 11.61 2.77 -1.46
CA GLY A 39 11.84 2.47 -0.05
C GLY A 39 11.76 3.68 0.87
N GLN A 40 12.09 4.89 0.40
CA GLN A 40 11.97 6.10 1.22
C GLN A 40 10.51 6.42 1.46
N GLU A 41 9.67 6.42 0.41
CA GLU A 41 8.24 6.60 0.55
C GLU A 41 7.59 5.51 1.40
N ALA A 42 8.08 4.27 1.31
CA ALA A 42 7.63 3.19 2.19
C ALA A 42 7.96 3.45 3.66
N MET A 43 9.17 3.92 3.95
CA MET A 43 9.57 4.29 5.31
C MET A 43 8.76 5.49 5.82
N ASP A 44 8.50 6.48 4.97
CA ASP A 44 7.68 7.65 5.32
C ASP A 44 6.22 7.25 5.57
N TYR A 45 5.66 6.33 4.78
CA TYR A 45 4.31 5.76 5.00
C TYR A 45 4.24 5.02 6.34
N LEU A 46 5.19 4.12 6.59
CA LEU A 46 5.23 3.32 7.81
C LEU A 46 5.45 4.21 9.04
N GLY A 47 6.34 5.20 8.94
CA GLY A 47 6.61 6.20 9.97
C GLY A 47 5.46 7.20 10.17
N GLY A 48 4.66 7.46 9.14
CA GLY A 48 3.62 8.48 9.17
C GLY A 48 4.23 9.87 9.12
N ALA A 49 5.22 10.03 8.25
CA ALA A 49 5.92 11.27 8.02
C ALA A 49 5.41 11.95 6.74
N ASP A 50 5.74 13.23 6.60
CA ASP A 50 5.50 14.03 5.41
C ASP A 50 4.07 13.89 4.87
N LYS A 51 3.92 13.43 3.62
CA LYS A 51 2.61 13.28 2.96
C LYS A 51 1.71 12.22 3.59
N PHE A 52 2.26 11.36 4.47
CA PHE A 52 1.55 10.25 5.11
C PHE A 52 1.22 10.50 6.60
N ALA A 53 1.33 11.75 7.07
CA ALA A 53 1.10 12.11 8.46
C ALA A 53 -0.35 11.90 8.94
N ASP A 54 -1.33 12.02 8.04
CA ASP A 54 -2.73 11.76 8.35
C ASP A 54 -3.01 10.24 8.39
N ARG A 55 -3.19 9.69 9.59
CA ARG A 55 -3.44 8.27 9.81
C ARG A 55 -4.88 7.82 9.57
N ASP A 56 -5.82 8.75 9.43
CA ASP A 56 -7.17 8.42 8.98
C ASP A 56 -7.18 8.17 7.47
N THR A 57 -6.36 8.92 6.72
CA THR A 57 -6.17 8.74 5.27
C THR A 57 -5.16 7.63 4.95
N TYR A 58 -4.05 7.54 5.70
CA TYR A 58 -2.94 6.60 5.53
C TYR A 58 -2.77 5.71 6.77
N PRO A 59 -3.72 4.79 7.02
CA PRO A 59 -3.67 3.91 8.18
C PRO A 59 -2.47 2.95 8.09
N MET A 60 -2.03 2.47 9.26
CA MET A 60 -0.98 1.46 9.36
C MET A 60 -1.36 0.22 8.52
N PRO A 61 -0.47 -0.25 7.62
CA PRO A 61 -0.81 -1.38 6.77
C PRO A 61 -0.72 -2.67 7.58
N ALA A 62 -1.59 -3.63 7.27
CA ALA A 62 -1.54 -4.97 7.86
C ALA A 62 -0.58 -5.89 7.11
N VAL A 63 -0.34 -5.60 5.83
CA VAL A 63 0.58 -6.34 4.95
C VAL A 63 1.31 -5.33 4.07
N VAL A 64 2.60 -5.56 3.88
CA VAL A 64 3.45 -4.82 2.94
C VAL A 64 3.92 -5.80 1.87
N PHE A 65 3.65 -5.50 0.61
CA PHE A 65 4.24 -6.14 -0.55
C PHE A 65 5.43 -5.29 -0.99
N LEU A 66 6.64 -5.84 -0.89
CA LEU A 66 7.87 -5.18 -1.28
C LEU A 66 8.42 -5.91 -2.50
N ASP A 67 8.52 -5.22 -3.63
CA ASP A 67 9.29 -5.73 -4.76
C ASP A 67 10.79 -5.60 -4.46
N LEU A 68 11.53 -6.69 -4.69
CA LEU A 68 12.96 -6.78 -4.47
C LEU A 68 13.60 -7.04 -5.84
N LYS A 69 14.06 -5.96 -6.48
CA LYS A 69 14.90 -6.05 -7.67
C LYS A 69 16.32 -6.50 -7.33
#